data_AF-A0A7Y4TH76-F1
#
_entry.id   AF-A0A7Y4TH76-F1
#
_cell.length_a   1.000
_cell.length_b   1.000
_cell.length_c   1.000
_cell.angle_alpha   90.00
_cell.angle_beta   90.00
_cell.angle_gamma   90.00
#
_symmetry.space_group_name_H-M   'P 1'
#
loop_
_entity.id
_entity.type
_entity.pdbx_description
1 polymer ?
#
loop_
_entity_poly.entity_id
_entity_poly.type
_entity_poly.pdbx_seq_one_letter_code
_entity_poly.pdbx_strand_id
1 'polypeptide(L)' 'MLRVFISSTAEDLKAWRLAARDVVLDLQWHPELLNEHGGADTRPTVAMCRERLASCDLVV' A
#
# COMPACT_ATOMS: atom_id res chain seq x y z
N MET A 1 2.99 -0.46 15.88
CA MET A 1 2.43 -1.47 14.95
C MET A 1 3.14 -1.27 13.63
N LEU A 2 3.72 -2.33 13.05
CA LEU A 2 4.57 -2.22 11.86
C LEU A 2 3.71 -1.88 10.63
N ARG A 3 4.09 -0.84 9.88
CA ARG A 3 3.36 -0.35 8.71
C ARG A 3 4.04 -0.85 7.44
N VAL A 4 3.31 -1.60 6.63
CA VAL A 4 3.81 -2.25 5.41
C VAL A 4 3.18 -1.60 4.20
N PHE A 5 4.00 -0.96 3.38
CA PHE A 5 3.58 -0.41 2.10
C PHE A 5 3.55 -1.52 1.05
N ILE A 6 2.37 -1.85 0.52
CA ILE A 6 2.22 -2.84 -0.54
C ILE A 6 2.20 -2.09 -1.88
N SER A 7 3.34 -2.14 -2.56
CA SER A 7 3.60 -1.43 -3.80
C SER A 7 3.07 -2.21 -5.00
N SER A 8 1.94 -1.78 -5.56
CA SER A 8 1.51 -2.06 -6.93
C SER A 8 0.12 -1.46 -7.18
N THR A 9 -0.09 -0.98 -8.41
CA THR A 9 -1.41 -0.56 -8.93
C THR A 9 -1.79 -1.30 -10.20
N ALA A 10 -1.02 -2.33 -10.58
CA ALA A 10 -1.28 -3.08 -11.79
C ALA A 10 -2.46 -4.04 -11.55
N GLU A 11 -3.46 -3.99 -12.44
CA GLU A 11 -4.71 -4.76 -12.28
C GLU A 11 -4.46 -6.28 -12.29
N ASP A 12 -3.51 -6.75 -13.11
CA ASP A 12 -3.07 -8.14 -13.18
C ASP A 12 -2.45 -8.64 -11.87
N LEU A 13 -1.94 -7.72 -11.04
CA LEU A 13 -1.33 -8.02 -9.74
C LEU A 13 -2.30 -7.91 -8.57
N LYS A 14 -3.59 -7.62 -8.81
CA LYS A 14 -4.59 -7.43 -7.75
C LYS A 14 -4.70 -8.61 -6.79
N ALA A 15 -4.71 -9.84 -7.30
CA ALA A 15 -4.77 -11.05 -6.47
C ALA A 15 -3.56 -11.16 -5.53
N TRP A 16 -2.37 -10.83 -6.02
CA TRP A 16 -1.14 -10.84 -5.23
C TRP A 16 -1.12 -9.76 -4.14
N ARG A 17 -1.61 -8.55 -4.44
CA ARG A 17 -1.74 -7.48 -3.44
C ARG A 17 -2.69 -7.85 -2.31
N LEU A 18 -3.81 -8.49 -2.65
CA LEU A 18 -4.77 -8.96 -1.64
C LEU A 18 -4.16 -10.06 -0.78
N ALA A 19 -3.46 -11.02 -1.38
CA ALA A 19 -2.74 -12.06 -0.62
C ALA A 19 -1.67 -11.46 0.31
N ALA A 20 -0.89 -10.48 -0.16
CA ALA A 20 0.09 -9.78 0.66
C ALA A 20 -0.57 -9.02 1.82
N ARG A 21 -1.69 -8.33 1.55
CA ARG A 21 -2.48 -7.63 2.59
C ARG A 21 -2.94 -8.61 3.66
N ASP A 22 -3.46 -9.77 3.27
CA ASP A 22 -4.01 -10.75 4.19
C ASP A 22 -2.91 -11.30 5.12
N VAL A 23 -1.73 -11.60 4.58
CA VAL A 23 -0.56 -12.00 5.39
C VAL A 23 -0.15 -10.89 6.37
N VAL A 24 -0.12 -9.63 5.94
CA VAL A 24 0.21 -8.49 6.82
C VAL A 24 -0.81 -8.36 7.96
N LEU A 25 -2.10 -8.57 7.67
CA LEU A 25 -3.16 -8.54 8.69
C LEU A 25 -3.05 -9.72 9.66
N ASP A 26 -2.75 -10.93 9.18
CA ASP A 26 -2.53 -12.11 10.01
C ASP A 26 -1.38 -11.91 11.00
N LEU A 27 -0.34 -11.17 10.59
CA LEU A 27 0.79 -10.77 11.44
C LEU A 27 0.45 -9.61 12.41
N GLN A 28 -0.79 -9.13 12.42
CA GLN A 28 -1.24 -7.97 13.22
C GLN A 28 -0.46 -6.69 12.87
N TRP A 29 -0.04 -6.55 11.61
CA TRP A 29 0.60 -5.36 11.07
C TRP A 29 -0.41 -4.50 10.29
N HIS A 30 0.00 -3.28 9.91
CA HIS A 30 -0.85 -2.36 9.18
C HIS A 30 -0.49 -2.33 7.69
N PRO A 31 -1.35 -2.81 6.78
CA PRO A 31 -1.12 -2.69 5.35
C PRO A 31 -1.51 -1.29 4.84
N GLU A 32 -0.57 -0.64 4.16
CA GLU A 32 -0.77 0.60 3.41
C GLU A 32 -0.82 0.26 1.92
N LEU A 33 -2.02 0.21 1.37
CA LEU A 33 -2.23 -0.10 -0.05
C LEU A 33 -2.27 1.18 -0.88
N LEU A 34 -1.62 1.15 -2.04
CA LEU A 34 -1.86 2.18 -3.04
C LEU A 34 -3.14 1.82 -3.82
N ASN A 35 -4.19 2.60 -3.59
CA ASN A 35 -5.41 2.51 -4.37
C ASN A 35 -5.06 2.96 -5.80
N GLU A 36 -5.37 2.15 -6.81
CA GLU A 36 -5.13 2.49 -8.23
C GLU A 36 -5.82 3.81 -8.67
N HIS A 37 -6.74 4.32 -7.85
CA HIS A 37 -7.53 5.52 -8.11
C HIS A 37 -7.29 6.67 -7.13
N GLY A 38 -6.21 6.68 -6.33
CA GLY A 38 -5.84 7.84 -5.47
C GLY A 38 -7.04 8.62 -4.91
N GLY A 39 -8.02 7.90 -4.33
CA GLY A 39 -9.41 8.35 -4.31
C GLY A 39 -9.57 9.78 -3.81
N ALA A 40 -10.19 10.65 -4.63
CA ALA A 40 -10.44 12.08 -4.35
C ALA A 40 -9.23 12.89 -3.84
N ASP A 41 -8.02 12.34 -3.88
CA ASP A 41 -6.81 12.99 -3.43
C ASP A 41 -6.27 13.84 -4.57
N THR A 42 -6.28 15.15 -4.36
CA THR A 42 -5.85 16.12 -5.37
C THR A 42 -4.33 16.22 -5.48
N ARG A 43 -3.57 15.56 -4.59
CA ARG A 43 -2.12 15.55 -4.62
C ARG A 43 -1.58 14.73 -5.79
N PRO A 44 -0.44 15.12 -6.39
CA PRO A 44 0.24 14.30 -7.37
C PRO A 44 0.52 12.90 -6.80
N THR A 45 0.19 11.85 -7.55
CA THR A 45 0.32 10.45 -7.11
C THR A 45 1.69 10.15 -6.51
N VAL A 46 2.75 10.64 -7.15
CA VAL A 46 4.14 10.44 -6.67
C VAL A 46 4.38 11.08 -5.30
N ALA A 47 3.83 12.28 -5.05
CA ALA A 47 3.98 12.95 -3.75
C ALA A 47 3.23 12.20 -2.65
N MET A 48 1.98 11.80 -2.92
CA MET A 48 1.18 10.97 -2.02
C MET A 48 1.88 9.63 -1.70
N CYS A 49 2.42 8.95 -2.72
CA CYS A 49 3.19 7.72 -2.54
C CYS A 49 4.40 7.96 -1.64
N ARG A 50 5.17 9.03 -1.88
CA ARG A 50 6.36 9.35 -1.08
C ARG A 50 6.02 9.61 0.38
N GLU A 51 4.93 10.34 0.66
CA GLU A 51 4.48 10.60 2.02
C GLU A 51 4.04 9.32 2.74
N ARG A 52 3.27 8.47 2.07
CA ARG A 52 2.85 7.16 2.63
C ARG A 52 4.05 6.26 2.88
N LEU A 53 4.95 6.15 1.91
CA LEU A 53 6.17 5.35 1.99
C LEU A 53 7.06 5.81 3.16
N ALA A 54 7.24 7.11 3.33
CA ALA A 54 8.03 7.69 4.43
C ALA A 54 7.46 7.37 5.81
N SER A 55 6.18 7.00 5.87
CA SER A 55 5.48 6.67 7.10
C SER A 55 5.40 5.15 7.37
N CYS A 56 5.98 4.33 6.50
CA CYS A 56 6.02 2.87 6.58
C CYS A 56 7.38 2.36 7.04
N ASP A 57 7.37 1.18 7.65
CA ASP A 57 8.58 0.49 8.15
C ASP A 57 9.11 -0.54 7.15
N LEU A 58 8.25 -1.02 6.25
CA LEU A 58 8.56 -2.05 5.25
C LEU A 58 7.86 -1.74 3.92
N VAL A 59 8.50 -2.15 2.82
CA VAL A 59 7.95 -2.08 1.46
C VAL A 59 7.97 -3.48 0.87
N VAL A 60 6.84 -3.87 0.28
CA VAL A 60 6.64 -5.16 -0.42
C VAL A 60 6.13 -4.91 -1.83
#